data_AF-A0A949B910-F1
#
_entry.id   AF-A0A949B910-F1
#
_cell.length_a   1.000
_cell.length_b   1.000
_cell.length_c   1.000
_cell.angle_alpha   90.00
_cell.angle_beta   90.00
_cell.angle_gamma   90.00
#
_symmetry.space_group_name_H-M   'P 1'
#
loop_
_entity.id
_entity.type
_entity.pdbx_description
1 polymer ?
#
loop_
_entity_poly.entity_id
_entity_poly.type
_entity_poly.pdbx_seq_one_letter_code
_entity_poly.pdbx_strand_id
1 'polypeptide(L)'
;MKGDKEKKLELLETLKQEVNSTVIQKRLEQAKNKLIEKIEQVPQDKACPLWTAPAPGFCQDGRIVINKDQTGCRLPAKCVYVSDQTSCKPICSKIGTELEGWYNSCTNELINKSECKECKAICGAIGTRSEGWYNSCNDELIKWDNCAKEASKPIMFCITLWDPVCGSDNKTYSNSCVAKNAGVTVIADGECQKQENKPIPASPPLTQTNDERDCETDLDCACGYRKGGQECFYGNRDYVDTSRQCPDYCGGITGRLRLRCVDNTCTQQ
;
A
#
# COMPACT_ATOMS: atom_id res chain seq x y z
N MET A 1 -21.64 -56.31 35.72
CA MET A 1 -21.19 -55.29 34.73
C MET A 1 -20.66 -55.94 33.43
N LYS A 2 -21.37 -56.94 32.85
CA LYS A 2 -20.93 -57.64 31.61
C LYS A 2 -21.64 -57.16 30.32
N GLY A 3 -22.89 -56.71 30.42
CA GLY A 3 -23.72 -56.40 29.24
C GLY A 3 -23.46 -55.09 28.50
N ASP A 4 -22.67 -54.15 29.05
CA ASP A 4 -22.39 -52.86 28.39
C ASP A 4 -21.23 -52.97 27.38
N LYS A 5 -20.31 -53.93 27.59
CA LYS A 5 -19.22 -54.19 26.64
C LYS A 5 -19.68 -55.00 25.43
N GLU A 6 -20.60 -55.95 25.63
CA GLU A 6 -21.21 -56.74 24.54
C GLU A 6 -22.04 -55.85 23.61
N LYS A 7 -22.88 -54.96 24.17
CA LYS A 7 -23.65 -53.99 23.38
C LYS A 7 -22.77 -53.03 22.57
N LYS A 8 -21.65 -52.59 23.15
CA LYS A 8 -20.67 -51.75 22.43
C LYS A 8 -19.97 -52.51 21.31
N LEU A 9 -19.71 -53.80 21.49
CA LEU A 9 -19.08 -54.64 20.48
C LEU A 9 -20.03 -54.92 19.31
N GLU A 10 -21.30 -55.23 19.59
CA GLU A 10 -22.35 -55.41 18.56
C GLU A 10 -22.58 -54.13 17.74
N LEU A 11 -22.60 -52.97 18.41
CA LEU A 11 -22.71 -51.67 17.72
C LEU A 11 -21.50 -51.40 16.82
N LEU A 12 -20.29 -51.74 17.29
CA LEU A 12 -19.06 -51.59 16.51
C LEU A 12 -19.02 -52.53 15.30
N GLU A 13 -19.54 -53.75 15.45
CA GLU A 13 -19.65 -54.72 14.35
C GLU A 13 -20.68 -54.30 13.30
N THR A 14 -21.81 -53.76 13.74
CA THR A 14 -22.84 -53.20 12.85
C THR A 14 -22.29 -52.02 12.05
N LEU A 15 -21.61 -51.07 12.71
CA LEU A 15 -20.96 -49.94 12.04
C LEU A 15 -19.85 -50.40 11.07
N LYS A 16 -19.10 -51.44 11.42
CA LYS A 16 -18.11 -52.05 10.51
C LYS A 16 -18.76 -52.66 9.27
N GLN A 17 -19.90 -53.33 9.40
CA GLN A 17 -20.63 -53.88 8.26
C GLN A 17 -21.18 -52.78 7.33
N GLU A 18 -21.65 -51.66 7.90
CA GLU A 18 -22.09 -50.49 7.12
C GLU A 18 -20.93 -49.85 6.36
N VAL A 19 -19.76 -49.68 6.99
CA VAL A 19 -18.53 -49.14 6.36
C VAL A 19 -17.97 -50.10 5.30
N ASN A 20 -18.11 -51.41 5.50
CA ASN A 20 -17.66 -52.44 4.57
C ASN A 20 -18.69 -52.75 3.45
N SER A 21 -19.75 -51.94 3.34
CA SER A 21 -20.67 -51.99 2.22
C SER A 21 -19.91 -51.81 0.91
N THR A 22 -20.15 -52.72 -0.03
CA THR A 22 -19.53 -52.72 -1.38
C THR A 22 -19.79 -51.42 -2.13
N VAL A 23 -20.84 -50.68 -1.76
CA VAL A 23 -21.18 -49.36 -2.30
C VAL A 23 -20.20 -48.29 -1.82
N ILE A 24 -19.84 -48.29 -0.53
CA ILE A 24 -18.89 -47.32 0.04
C ILE A 24 -17.49 -47.58 -0.50
N GLN A 25 -17.08 -48.85 -0.57
CA GLN A 25 -15.79 -49.22 -1.17
C GLN A 25 -15.70 -48.84 -2.65
N LYS A 26 -16.75 -49.08 -3.45
CA LYS A 26 -16.78 -48.63 -4.85
C LYS A 26 -16.68 -47.12 -4.99
N ARG A 27 -17.36 -46.35 -4.13
CA ARG A 27 -17.27 -44.89 -4.12
C ARG A 27 -15.88 -44.40 -3.71
N LEU A 28 -15.26 -45.05 -2.74
CA LEU A 28 -13.90 -44.74 -2.29
C LEU A 28 -12.88 -45.00 -3.40
N GLU A 29 -13.00 -46.13 -4.11
CA GLU A 29 -12.07 -46.48 -5.20
C GLU A 29 -12.31 -45.59 -6.43
N GLN A 30 -13.56 -45.23 -6.74
CA GLN A 30 -13.86 -44.23 -7.76
C GLN A 30 -13.29 -42.84 -7.42
N ALA A 31 -13.37 -42.42 -6.16
CA ALA A 31 -12.79 -41.16 -5.72
C ALA A 31 -11.25 -41.18 -5.80
N LYS A 32 -10.65 -42.30 -5.39
CA LYS A 32 -9.19 -42.55 -5.47
C LYS A 32 -8.70 -42.55 -6.92
N ASN A 33 -9.39 -43.23 -7.84
CA ASN A 33 -9.00 -43.27 -9.25
C ASN A 33 -9.15 -41.89 -9.92
N LYS A 34 -10.19 -41.12 -9.57
CA LYS A 34 -10.32 -39.72 -10.02
C LYS A 34 -9.22 -38.81 -9.49
N LEU A 35 -8.69 -39.08 -8.30
CA LEU A 35 -7.55 -38.37 -7.74
C LEU A 35 -6.25 -38.77 -8.46
N ILE A 36 -6.06 -40.06 -8.74
CA ILE A 36 -4.90 -40.58 -9.48
C ILE A 36 -4.87 -40.00 -10.90
N GLU A 37 -5.98 -40.02 -11.63
CA GLU A 37 -6.07 -39.40 -12.97
C GLU A 37 -5.73 -37.91 -12.94
N LYS A 38 -6.18 -37.18 -11.91
CA LYS A 38 -5.81 -35.75 -11.74
C LYS A 38 -4.34 -35.54 -11.42
N ILE A 39 -3.68 -36.51 -10.77
CA ILE A 39 -2.25 -36.47 -10.46
C ILE A 39 -1.44 -36.82 -11.73
N GLU A 40 -1.87 -37.78 -12.53
CA GLU A 40 -1.23 -38.17 -13.79
C GLU A 40 -1.41 -37.11 -14.90
N GLN A 41 -2.47 -36.29 -14.83
CA GLN A 41 -2.64 -35.11 -15.69
C GLN A 41 -1.73 -33.93 -15.29
N VAL A 42 -1.02 -34.00 -14.16
CA VAL A 42 0.07 -33.06 -13.86
C VAL A 42 1.28 -33.52 -14.69
N PRO A 43 1.76 -32.73 -15.66
CA PRO A 43 2.91 -33.15 -16.46
C PRO A 43 4.10 -33.41 -15.54
N GLN A 44 4.54 -34.66 -15.47
CA GLN A 44 5.89 -34.98 -15.01
C GLN A 44 6.87 -34.22 -15.92
N ASP A 45 7.83 -33.56 -15.30
CA ASP A 45 8.93 -32.83 -15.93
C ASP A 45 8.56 -31.51 -16.64
N LYS A 46 8.22 -30.49 -15.84
CA LYS A 46 8.53 -29.12 -16.25
C LYS A 46 9.83 -28.71 -15.58
N ALA A 47 10.91 -28.72 -16.35
CA ALA A 47 12.21 -28.16 -15.94
C ALA A 47 12.04 -26.66 -15.69
N CYS A 48 11.57 -26.29 -14.50
CA CYS A 48 11.54 -24.91 -14.07
C CYS A 48 12.99 -24.39 -14.03
N PRO A 49 13.24 -23.15 -14.49
CA PRO A 49 14.56 -22.55 -14.33
C PRO A 49 14.94 -22.55 -12.85
N LEU A 50 16.24 -22.72 -12.56
CA LEU A 50 16.75 -22.75 -11.20
C LEU A 50 16.40 -21.43 -10.50
N TRP A 51 15.49 -21.51 -9.53
CA TRP A 51 15.06 -20.34 -8.79
C TRP A 51 16.09 -19.97 -7.73
N THR A 52 16.55 -18.72 -7.76
CA THR A 52 17.49 -18.17 -6.79
C THR A 52 16.78 -17.24 -5.81
N ALA A 53 17.15 -17.37 -4.53
CA ALA A 53 16.65 -16.47 -3.51
C ALA A 53 17.15 -15.04 -3.77
N PRO A 54 16.33 -14.02 -3.46
CA PRO A 54 16.77 -12.63 -3.57
C PRO A 54 17.91 -12.35 -2.58
N ALA A 55 18.79 -11.40 -2.95
CA ALA A 55 19.93 -11.01 -2.13
C ALA A 55 19.48 -10.46 -0.75
N PRO A 56 20.33 -10.56 0.29
CA PRO A 56 20.07 -9.89 1.57
C PRO A 56 19.79 -8.40 1.35
N GLY A 57 18.69 -7.89 1.93
CA GLY A 57 18.27 -6.50 1.76
C GLY A 57 17.53 -6.17 0.46
N PHE A 58 17.18 -7.16 -0.38
CA PHE A 58 16.41 -6.95 -1.61
C PHE A 58 15.06 -6.22 -1.41
N CYS A 59 14.47 -6.31 -0.22
CA CYS A 59 13.18 -5.70 0.12
C CYS A 59 13.15 -5.36 1.61
N GLN A 60 13.73 -4.21 1.99
CA GLN A 60 13.89 -3.79 3.40
C GLN A 60 12.58 -3.29 4.02
N ASP A 61 11.78 -2.55 3.24
CA ASP A 61 10.54 -1.90 3.68
C ASP A 61 9.30 -2.41 2.92
N GLY A 62 9.37 -3.59 2.30
CA GLY A 62 8.30 -4.17 1.49
C GLY A 62 8.10 -5.66 1.73
N ARG A 63 7.15 -6.26 1.00
CA ARG A 63 6.93 -7.71 0.99
C ARG A 63 7.51 -8.34 -0.27
N ILE A 64 8.32 -9.38 -0.09
CA ILE A 64 8.75 -10.23 -1.20
C ILE A 64 7.57 -11.12 -1.63
N VAL A 65 7.15 -10.97 -2.88
CA VAL A 65 6.11 -11.79 -3.51
C VAL A 65 6.76 -12.70 -4.56
N ILE A 66 6.48 -13.99 -4.46
CA ILE A 66 6.97 -15.01 -5.39
C ILE A 66 5.74 -15.63 -6.05
N ASN A 67 5.49 -15.24 -7.30
CA ASN A 67 4.37 -15.77 -8.08
C ASN A 67 4.80 -17.01 -8.88
N LYS A 68 3.81 -17.71 -9.44
CA LYS A 68 4.04 -18.78 -10.41
C LYS A 68 3.56 -18.33 -11.79
N ASP A 69 4.24 -18.76 -12.84
CA ASP A 69 3.74 -18.57 -14.21
C ASP A 69 2.60 -19.54 -14.55
N GLN A 70 2.08 -19.44 -15.76
CA GLN A 70 1.02 -20.31 -16.29
C GLN A 70 1.43 -21.79 -16.32
N THR A 71 2.72 -22.09 -16.24
CA THR A 71 3.26 -23.44 -16.24
C THR A 71 3.45 -24.02 -14.85
N GLY A 72 3.35 -23.18 -13.80
CA GLY A 72 3.51 -23.54 -12.39
C GLY A 72 4.91 -23.25 -11.82
N CYS A 73 5.82 -22.67 -12.62
CA CYS A 73 7.19 -22.40 -12.23
C CYS A 73 7.30 -21.10 -11.42
N ARG A 74 8.19 -21.09 -10.41
CA ARG A 74 8.42 -19.90 -9.57
C ARG A 74 9.06 -18.80 -10.41
N LEU A 75 8.39 -17.65 -10.45
CA LEU A 75 8.92 -16.43 -11.04
C LEU A 75 9.94 -15.78 -10.10
N PRO A 76 10.83 -14.91 -10.62
CA PRO A 76 11.70 -14.09 -9.80
C PRO A 76 10.91 -13.33 -8.71
N ALA A 77 11.51 -13.24 -7.52
CA ALA A 77 10.96 -12.49 -6.40
C ALA A 77 10.72 -11.03 -6.81
N LYS A 78 9.53 -10.50 -6.51
CA LYS A 78 9.20 -9.08 -6.66
C LYS A 78 9.09 -8.44 -5.27
N CYS A 79 9.74 -7.31 -5.05
CA CYS A 79 9.49 -6.49 -3.87
C CYS A 79 8.25 -5.63 -4.11
N VAL A 80 7.23 -5.81 -3.28
CA VAL A 80 6.02 -4.99 -3.29
C VAL A 80 6.06 -4.11 -2.05
N TYR A 81 6.24 -2.81 -2.26
CA TYR A 81 6.09 -1.82 -1.20
C TYR A 81 4.61 -1.60 -0.95
N VAL A 82 4.19 -1.64 0.31
CA VAL A 82 2.88 -1.11 0.68
C VAL A 82 3.04 0.39 0.51
N SER A 83 2.63 0.91 -0.65
CA SER A 83 2.51 2.36 -0.84
C SER A 83 1.71 2.92 0.32
N ASP A 84 2.11 4.07 0.86
CA ASP A 84 1.44 4.90 1.87
C ASP A 84 -0.07 5.09 1.60
N GLN A 85 -0.85 4.03 1.78
CA GLN A 85 -2.27 4.05 2.02
C GLN A 85 -2.45 3.56 3.44
N THR A 86 -2.11 4.41 4.39
CA THR A 86 -2.59 4.24 5.75
C THR A 86 -4.13 4.15 5.70
N SER A 87 -4.67 2.96 5.98
CA SER A 87 -6.05 2.69 6.41
C SER A 87 -7.14 2.63 5.33
N CYS A 88 -6.95 1.88 4.24
CA CYS A 88 -8.10 1.49 3.41
C CYS A 88 -8.84 0.35 4.08
N LYS A 89 -9.93 0.66 4.79
CA LYS A 89 -10.76 -0.34 5.48
C LYS A 89 -12.20 -0.31 4.98
N PRO A 90 -12.96 -1.40 5.11
CA PRO A 90 -14.37 -1.38 4.78
C PRO A 90 -15.13 -0.39 5.67
N ILE A 91 -15.98 0.42 5.05
CA ILE A 91 -16.91 1.32 5.73
C ILE A 91 -18.34 0.96 5.35
N CYS A 92 -19.24 1.01 6.32
CA CYS A 92 -20.67 0.89 6.07
C CYS A 92 -21.17 2.20 5.42
N SER A 93 -21.85 2.10 4.28
CA SER A 93 -22.37 3.26 3.55
C SER A 93 -23.73 2.97 2.93
N LYS A 94 -24.44 4.03 2.52
CA LYS A 94 -25.76 4.00 1.88
C LYS A 94 -26.84 3.30 2.72
N ILE A 95 -26.76 3.47 4.04
CA ILE A 95 -27.66 2.86 5.04
C ILE A 95 -29.12 3.24 4.77
N GLY A 96 -30.01 2.25 4.87
CA GLY A 96 -31.44 2.41 4.64
C GLY A 96 -31.84 2.47 3.15
N THR A 97 -30.93 2.14 2.23
CA THR A 97 -31.18 2.11 0.79
C THR A 97 -30.91 0.74 0.20
N GLU A 98 -31.40 0.48 -1.02
CA GLU A 98 -31.06 -0.74 -1.77
C GLU A 98 -29.56 -0.89 -2.09
N LEU A 99 -28.77 0.18 -1.88
CA LEU A 99 -27.32 0.19 -2.07
C LEU A 99 -26.57 0.06 -0.74
N GLU A 100 -27.25 -0.23 0.38
CA GLU A 100 -26.58 -0.45 1.66
C GLU A 100 -25.55 -1.59 1.57
N GLY A 101 -24.36 -1.33 2.10
CA GLY A 101 -23.28 -2.31 2.06
C GLY A 101 -21.96 -1.79 2.61
N TRP A 102 -20.97 -2.66 2.54
CA TRP A 102 -19.59 -2.37 2.86
C TRP A 102 -18.84 -1.89 1.63
N TYR A 103 -18.22 -0.72 1.75
CA TYR A 103 -17.48 -0.07 0.68
C TYR A 103 -16.02 0.10 1.07
N ASN A 104 -15.13 0.07 0.09
CA ASN A 104 -13.74 0.42 0.30
C ASN A 104 -13.64 1.92 0.62
N SER A 105 -13.04 2.29 1.76
CA SER A 105 -12.93 3.71 2.16
C SER A 105 -12.10 4.57 1.20
N CYS A 106 -11.29 3.96 0.34
CA CYS A 106 -10.37 4.67 -0.56
C CYS A 106 -10.91 4.74 -1.99
N THR A 107 -11.47 3.65 -2.51
CA THR A 107 -11.99 3.61 -3.89
C THR A 107 -13.50 3.84 -3.97
N ASN A 108 -14.21 3.79 -2.83
CA ASN A 108 -15.67 3.82 -2.75
C ASN A 108 -16.34 2.70 -3.58
N GLU A 109 -15.60 1.63 -3.87
CA GLU A 109 -16.11 0.43 -4.53
C GLU A 109 -16.86 -0.46 -3.53
N LEU A 110 -17.95 -1.09 -3.97
CA LEU A 110 -18.71 -2.02 -3.17
C LEU A 110 -17.90 -3.30 -2.95
N ILE A 111 -17.65 -3.64 -1.69
CA ILE A 111 -16.98 -4.88 -1.27
C ILE A 111 -18.00 -5.99 -1.08
N ASN A 112 -19.04 -5.71 -0.30
CA ASN A 112 -20.06 -6.68 0.06
C ASN A 112 -21.40 -5.96 0.26
N LYS A 113 -22.45 -6.42 -0.42
CA LYS A 113 -23.80 -5.87 -0.30
C LYS A 113 -24.50 -6.54 0.88
N SER A 114 -24.76 -5.79 1.94
CA SER A 114 -25.37 -6.30 3.18
C SER A 114 -25.93 -5.16 4.03
N GLU A 115 -26.98 -5.41 4.80
CA GLU A 115 -27.44 -4.49 5.84
C GLU A 115 -26.36 -4.35 6.93
N CYS A 116 -25.62 -3.25 6.90
CA CYS A 116 -24.51 -3.00 7.81
C CYS A 116 -24.91 -2.10 8.99
N LYS A 117 -26.06 -1.41 8.96
CA LYS A 117 -26.70 -0.75 10.14
C LYS A 117 -25.76 0.12 10.99
N GLU A 118 -24.91 0.94 10.34
CA GLU A 118 -23.88 1.78 10.97
C GLU A 118 -22.76 1.03 11.74
N CYS A 119 -22.67 -0.28 11.58
CA CYS A 119 -21.63 -1.09 12.19
C CYS A 119 -20.25 -0.79 11.59
N LYS A 120 -19.20 -1.18 12.32
CA LYS A 120 -17.81 -0.95 11.96
C LYS A 120 -17.16 -2.22 11.43
N ALA A 121 -16.23 -2.07 10.50
CA ALA A 121 -15.36 -3.17 10.11
C ALA A 121 -14.24 -3.32 11.15
N ILE A 122 -14.13 -4.51 11.74
CA ILE A 122 -13.07 -4.88 12.67
C ILE A 122 -12.18 -5.94 12.04
N CYS A 123 -10.87 -5.84 12.27
CA CYS A 123 -9.94 -6.86 11.82
C CYS A 123 -9.98 -8.04 12.80
N GLY A 124 -10.18 -9.25 12.28
CA GLY A 124 -10.32 -10.47 13.08
C GLY A 124 -9.47 -11.61 12.55
N ALA A 125 -9.34 -12.67 13.36
CA ALA A 125 -8.61 -13.90 13.02
C ALA A 125 -7.16 -13.68 12.53
N ILE A 126 -6.49 -12.68 13.12
CA ILE A 126 -5.13 -12.23 12.78
C ILE A 126 -4.13 -13.38 12.83
N GLY A 127 -3.29 -13.49 11.78
CA GLY A 127 -2.27 -14.51 11.66
C GLY A 127 -2.79 -15.89 11.25
N THR A 128 -4.06 -15.99 10.87
CA THR A 128 -4.68 -17.26 10.44
C THR A 128 -5.15 -17.19 8.99
N ARG A 129 -5.52 -18.35 8.41
CA ARG A 129 -6.16 -18.42 7.08
C ARG A 129 -7.51 -17.70 7.01
N SER A 130 -8.09 -17.37 8.16
CA SER A 130 -9.36 -16.68 8.28
C SER A 130 -9.19 -15.19 8.52
N GLU A 131 -7.96 -14.65 8.51
CA GLU A 131 -7.75 -13.21 8.69
C GLU A 131 -8.56 -12.39 7.69
N GLY A 132 -9.24 -11.35 8.19
CA GLY A 132 -10.08 -10.50 7.38
C GLY A 132 -10.87 -9.47 8.16
N TRP A 133 -11.66 -8.70 7.44
CA TRP A 133 -12.57 -7.70 7.99
C TRP A 133 -13.92 -8.33 8.33
N TYR A 134 -14.39 -8.08 9.53
CA TYR A 134 -15.64 -8.58 10.09
C TYR A 134 -16.56 -7.44 10.50
N ASN A 135 -17.86 -7.66 10.40
CA ASN A 135 -18.87 -6.72 10.86
C ASN A 135 -18.93 -6.75 12.40
N SER A 136 -18.73 -5.60 13.04
CA SER A 136 -18.70 -5.49 14.50
C SER A 136 -20.01 -5.84 15.21
N CYS A 137 -21.13 -5.95 14.50
CA CYS A 137 -22.44 -6.18 15.09
C CYS A 137 -22.90 -7.64 15.06
N ASN A 138 -22.40 -8.44 14.12
CA ASN A 138 -22.83 -9.82 13.93
C ASN A 138 -21.69 -10.79 13.61
N ASP A 139 -20.44 -10.33 13.65
CA ASP A 139 -19.22 -11.09 13.35
C ASP A 139 -19.22 -11.75 11.96
N GLU A 140 -20.07 -11.28 11.04
CA GLU A 140 -20.06 -11.76 9.67
C GLU A 140 -18.82 -11.27 8.94
N LEU A 141 -18.22 -12.15 8.14
CA LEU A 141 -17.08 -11.80 7.33
C LEU A 141 -17.51 -10.83 6.21
N ILE A 142 -16.88 -9.66 6.19
CA ILE A 142 -17.02 -8.69 5.11
C ILE A 142 -16.16 -9.12 3.92
N LYS A 143 -14.87 -9.39 4.16
CA LYS A 143 -13.90 -9.84 3.16
C LYS A 143 -12.64 -10.41 3.83
N TRP A 144 -12.07 -11.48 3.29
CA TRP A 144 -10.72 -11.94 3.64
C TRP A 144 -9.67 -10.91 3.25
N ASP A 145 -8.78 -10.59 4.18
CA ASP A 145 -7.73 -9.60 3.97
C ASP A 145 -6.63 -9.75 5.03
N ASN A 146 -5.40 -9.33 4.74
CA ASN A 146 -4.34 -9.27 5.76
C ASN A 146 -4.46 -7.96 6.56
N CYS A 147 -5.63 -7.74 7.15
CA CYS A 147 -6.03 -6.48 7.76
C CYS A 147 -5.13 -6.04 8.92
N ALA A 148 -4.37 -6.94 9.54
CA ALA A 148 -3.45 -6.59 10.62
C ALA A 148 -2.26 -5.74 10.15
N LYS A 149 -1.89 -5.83 8.86
CA LYS A 149 -0.81 -5.00 8.29
C LYS A 149 -1.23 -3.55 8.06
N GLU A 150 -2.52 -3.32 7.76
CA GLU A 150 -3.10 -1.98 7.64
C GLU A 150 -3.21 -1.26 9.00
N ALA A 151 -3.16 -2.01 10.10
CA ALA A 151 -3.26 -1.48 11.47
C ALA A 151 -1.89 -1.21 12.13
N SER A 152 -0.80 -1.74 11.58
CA SER A 152 0.54 -1.47 12.11
C SER A 152 1.13 -0.24 11.44
N LYS A 153 0.73 0.95 11.91
CA LYS A 153 1.64 2.09 11.79
C LYS A 153 2.92 1.68 12.53
N PRO A 154 4.10 1.61 11.88
CA PRO A 154 5.33 1.36 12.62
C PRO A 154 5.41 2.43 13.70
N ILE A 155 5.52 2.02 14.96
CA ILE A 155 5.77 2.96 16.06
C ILE A 155 7.16 3.53 15.79
N MET A 156 7.18 4.69 15.13
CA MET A 156 8.41 5.38 14.81
C MET A 156 8.81 6.20 16.04
N PHE A 157 9.90 5.80 16.69
CA PHE A 157 10.49 6.60 17.76
C PHE A 157 11.15 7.82 17.15
N CYS A 158 10.65 9.01 17.50
CA CYS A 158 11.26 10.26 17.09
C CYS A 158 12.12 10.81 18.23
N ILE A 159 13.33 11.25 17.88
CA ILE A 159 14.15 12.04 18.80
C ILE A 159 13.46 13.37 19.07
N THR A 160 13.66 13.94 20.26
CA THR A 160 13.09 15.24 20.67
C THR A 160 13.90 16.43 20.16
N LEU A 161 14.64 16.26 19.07
CA LEU A 161 15.40 17.34 18.44
C LEU A 161 14.43 18.37 17.86
N TRP A 162 14.68 19.64 18.13
CA TRP A 162 13.96 20.75 17.52
C TRP A 162 14.60 21.13 16.18
N ASP A 163 14.00 20.66 15.10
CA ASP A 163 14.37 20.91 13.71
C ASP A 163 13.08 21.08 12.89
N PRO A 164 12.35 22.19 13.11
CA PRO A 164 10.94 22.29 12.79
C PRO A 164 10.66 22.17 11.30
N VAL A 165 9.49 21.64 10.98
CA VAL A 165 9.00 21.51 9.60
C VAL A 165 7.54 21.92 9.51
N CYS A 166 7.14 22.47 8.36
CA CYS A 166 5.75 22.80 8.07
C CYS A 166 5.08 21.64 7.34
N GLY A 167 3.99 21.15 7.92
CA GLY A 167 3.18 20.07 7.34
C GLY A 167 2.18 20.57 6.30
N SER A 168 1.72 19.67 5.42
CA SER A 168 0.66 19.93 4.44
C SER A 168 -0.68 20.32 5.07
N ASP A 169 -0.83 20.12 6.39
CA ASP A 169 -1.97 20.55 7.20
C ASP A 169 -1.78 21.96 7.82
N ASN A 170 -0.74 22.68 7.38
CA ASN A 170 -0.35 24.01 7.86
C ASN A 170 -0.03 24.05 9.37
N LYS A 171 0.40 22.92 9.95
CA LYS A 171 0.91 22.83 11.32
C LYS A 171 2.41 22.66 11.35
N THR A 172 3.04 23.33 12.31
CA THR A 172 4.46 23.13 12.63
C THR A 172 4.65 21.85 13.42
N TYR A 173 5.55 20.99 12.96
CA TYR A 173 6.00 19.80 13.66
C TYR A 173 7.43 19.99 14.17
N SER A 174 7.74 19.47 15.36
CA SER A 174 9.06 19.66 16.01
C SER A 174 10.23 19.13 15.18
N ASN A 175 9.99 18.10 14.37
CA ASN A 175 10.91 17.64 13.34
C ASN A 175 10.18 16.78 12.29
N SER A 176 10.90 16.49 11.20
CA SER A 176 10.41 15.67 10.08
C SER A 176 9.97 14.26 10.50
N CYS A 177 10.58 13.67 11.53
CA CYS A 177 10.12 12.38 12.07
C CYS A 177 8.73 12.52 12.69
N VAL A 178 8.51 13.55 13.51
CA VAL A 178 7.20 13.78 14.16
C VAL A 178 6.12 14.05 13.10
N ALA A 179 6.43 14.81 12.04
CA ALA A 179 5.50 15.03 10.91
C ALA A 179 5.14 13.72 10.20
N LYS A 180 6.13 12.89 9.87
CA LYS A 180 5.91 11.55 9.29
C LYS A 180 5.12 10.63 10.21
N ASN A 181 5.43 10.66 11.51
CA ASN A 181 4.68 9.89 12.51
C ASN A 181 3.26 10.44 12.73
N ALA A 182 2.95 11.67 12.31
CA ALA A 182 1.58 12.16 12.22
C ALA A 182 0.88 11.78 10.90
N GLY A 183 1.61 11.19 9.94
CA GLY A 183 1.10 10.91 8.59
C GLY A 183 0.98 12.17 7.73
N VAL A 184 1.76 13.21 8.04
CA VAL A 184 1.71 14.52 7.38
C VAL A 184 2.94 14.70 6.51
N THR A 185 2.71 15.03 5.24
CA THR A 185 3.77 15.36 4.29
C THR A 185 4.39 16.70 4.68
N VAL A 186 5.72 16.76 4.76
CA VAL A 186 6.45 18.01 4.96
C VAL A 186 6.44 18.80 3.65
N ILE A 187 5.97 20.05 3.71
CA ILE A 187 5.90 20.95 2.56
C ILE A 187 6.98 22.04 2.59
N ALA A 188 7.54 22.35 3.76
CA ALA A 188 8.65 23.28 3.92
C ALA A 188 9.47 22.97 5.16
N ASP A 189 10.76 23.29 5.11
CA ASP A 189 11.63 23.32 6.28
C ASP A 189 11.31 24.57 7.12
N GLY A 190 11.45 24.48 8.45
CA GLY A 190 11.09 25.53 9.38
C GLY A 190 9.62 25.47 9.86
N GLU A 191 9.25 26.37 10.76
CA GLU A 191 7.86 26.47 11.23
C GLU A 191 6.92 26.96 10.12
N CYS A 192 5.65 26.54 10.16
CA CYS A 192 4.65 27.14 9.29
C CYS A 192 4.52 28.64 9.58
N GLN A 193 4.45 29.45 8.52
CA GLN A 193 4.18 30.87 8.65
C GLN A 193 2.77 31.04 9.21
N LYS A 194 2.66 31.49 10.47
CA LYS A 194 1.39 32.00 10.99
C LYS A 194 1.02 33.18 10.11
N GLN A 195 -0.08 33.07 9.39
CA GLN A 195 -0.70 34.22 8.78
C GLN A 195 -1.22 35.11 9.93
N GLU A 196 -0.36 35.97 10.46
CA GLU A 196 -0.84 37.19 11.05
C GLU A 196 -1.51 37.94 9.91
N ASN A 197 -2.84 38.10 10.02
CA ASN A 197 -3.65 38.87 9.09
C ASN A 197 -3.11 40.30 9.00
N LYS A 198 -2.14 40.51 8.11
CA LYS A 198 -1.75 41.84 7.66
C LYS A 198 -2.45 42.05 6.31
N PRO A 199 -3.20 43.16 6.13
CA PRO A 199 -3.82 43.45 4.85
C PRO A 199 -2.75 43.45 3.75
N ILE A 200 -3.01 42.71 2.68
CA ILE A 200 -2.16 42.64 1.48
C ILE A 200 -2.01 44.07 0.95
N PRO A 201 -0.83 44.71 0.99
CA PRO A 201 -0.62 45.89 0.19
C PRO A 201 -0.64 45.43 -1.27
N ALA A 202 -1.54 46.00 -2.07
CA ALA A 202 -1.62 45.72 -3.49
C ALA A 202 -0.23 45.88 -4.11
N SER A 203 0.32 44.79 -4.66
CA SER A 203 1.60 44.80 -5.34
C SER A 203 1.56 45.79 -6.51
N PRO A 204 2.65 46.55 -6.77
CA PRO A 204 2.78 47.31 -8.01
C PRO A 204 2.82 46.35 -9.21
N PRO A 205 2.38 46.78 -10.40
CA PRO A 205 2.40 45.94 -11.58
C PRO A 205 3.82 45.58 -12.03
N LEU A 206 3.98 44.31 -12.43
CA LEU A 206 5.18 43.69 -12.99
C LEU A 206 5.81 44.59 -14.06
N THR A 207 7.01 45.12 -13.77
CA THR A 207 7.91 45.56 -14.83
C THR A 207 8.57 44.32 -15.41
N GLN A 208 8.12 43.93 -16.60
CA GLN A 208 8.73 42.89 -17.43
C GLN A 208 10.19 43.27 -17.74
N THR A 209 11.11 42.63 -17.04
CA THR A 209 12.37 42.23 -17.66
C THR A 209 12.17 40.78 -18.06
N ASN A 210 12.26 40.47 -19.36
CA ASN A 210 12.16 39.11 -19.87
C ASN A 210 13.46 38.35 -19.57
N ASP A 211 13.79 38.14 -18.29
CA ASP A 211 14.85 37.21 -17.92
C ASP A 211 14.19 35.89 -17.50
N GLU A 212 14.48 34.82 -18.26
CA GLU A 212 13.94 33.47 -18.00
C GLU A 212 14.42 32.88 -16.67
N ARG A 213 15.30 33.59 -15.96
CA ARG A 213 15.75 33.24 -14.61
C ARG A 213 15.14 34.11 -13.51
N ASP A 214 14.23 35.03 -13.82
CA ASP A 214 13.60 35.86 -12.79
C ASP A 214 12.71 35.05 -11.85
N CYS A 215 12.77 35.35 -10.56
CA CYS A 215 11.99 34.68 -9.53
C CYS A 215 11.58 35.65 -8.43
N GLU A 216 10.46 35.37 -7.76
CA GLU A 216 10.07 36.06 -6.53
C GLU A 216 10.38 35.20 -5.30
N THR A 217 10.34 33.88 -5.47
CA THR A 217 10.54 32.87 -4.43
C THR A 217 11.36 31.69 -4.94
N ASP A 218 11.93 30.91 -4.02
CA ASP A 218 12.64 29.66 -4.36
C ASP A 218 11.77 28.66 -5.13
N LEU A 219 10.44 28.70 -4.94
CA LEU A 219 9.47 27.83 -5.62
C LEU A 219 9.29 28.17 -7.10
N ASP A 220 9.65 29.39 -7.50
CA ASP A 220 9.62 29.81 -8.89
C ASP A 220 10.80 29.24 -9.66
N CYS A 221 11.85 28.78 -8.98
CA CYS A 221 13.02 28.20 -9.63
C CYS A 221 12.84 26.71 -9.87
N ALA A 222 13.03 26.29 -11.11
CA ALA A 222 13.04 24.89 -11.50
C ALA A 222 14.25 24.55 -12.36
N CYS A 223 14.58 23.25 -12.42
CA CYS A 223 15.63 22.74 -13.29
C CYS A 223 15.12 21.55 -14.10
N GLY A 224 15.48 21.52 -15.37
CA GLY A 224 14.99 20.53 -16.32
C GLY A 224 15.45 20.91 -17.73
N TYR A 225 14.60 20.69 -18.72
CA TYR A 225 14.86 21.16 -20.09
C TYR A 225 14.20 22.50 -20.35
N ARG A 226 14.84 23.38 -21.13
CA ARG A 226 14.19 24.62 -21.57
C ARG A 226 12.98 24.31 -22.45
N LYS A 227 11.81 24.88 -22.15
CA LYS A 227 10.61 24.69 -22.99
C LYS A 227 10.87 25.25 -24.39
N GLY A 228 10.70 24.42 -25.41
CA GLY A 228 11.02 24.77 -26.81
C GLY A 228 12.48 24.49 -27.21
N GLY A 229 13.33 24.01 -26.29
CA GLY A 229 14.71 23.62 -26.56
C GLY A 229 15.01 22.16 -26.22
N GLN A 230 16.27 21.76 -26.43
CA GLN A 230 16.81 20.45 -26.02
C GLN A 230 17.99 20.59 -25.04
N GLU A 231 18.17 21.77 -24.47
CA GLU A 231 19.23 22.08 -23.51
C GLU A 231 18.71 21.99 -22.08
N CYS A 232 19.55 21.46 -21.18
CA CYS A 232 19.31 21.53 -19.75
C CYS A 232 19.42 22.99 -19.31
N PHE A 233 18.44 23.44 -18.52
CA PHE A 233 18.28 24.82 -18.11
C PHE A 233 17.70 24.87 -16.70
N TYR A 234 18.15 25.86 -15.93
CA TYR A 234 17.54 26.23 -14.68
C TYR A 234 17.13 27.70 -14.72
N GLY A 235 15.96 27.99 -14.16
CA GLY A 235 15.36 29.31 -14.22
C GLY A 235 13.93 29.28 -13.71
N ASN A 236 13.16 30.27 -14.12
CA ASN A 236 11.75 30.34 -13.77
C ASN A 236 11.01 29.10 -14.29
N ARG A 237 10.19 28.50 -13.44
CA ARG A 237 9.45 27.25 -13.66
C ARG A 237 8.51 27.33 -14.86
N ASP A 238 8.09 28.52 -15.25
CA ASP A 238 7.27 28.72 -16.44
C ASP A 238 8.04 28.43 -17.74
N TYR A 239 9.38 28.51 -17.73
CA TYR A 239 10.25 28.26 -18.88
C TYR A 239 10.97 26.91 -18.83
N VAL A 240 10.77 26.13 -17.77
CA VAL A 240 11.44 24.84 -17.53
C VAL A 240 10.43 23.68 -17.62
N ASP A 241 10.75 22.67 -18.42
CA ASP A 241 10.06 21.38 -18.45
C ASP A 241 10.69 20.44 -17.40
N THR A 242 10.01 20.30 -16.27
CA THR A 242 10.42 19.45 -15.14
C THR A 242 10.08 17.97 -15.33
N SER A 243 9.34 17.60 -16.38
CA SER A 243 9.05 16.19 -16.68
C SER A 243 10.28 15.47 -17.24
N ARG A 244 11.21 16.23 -17.82
CA ARG A 244 12.45 15.74 -18.38
C ARG A 244 13.61 16.06 -17.43
N GLN A 245 14.22 15.00 -16.89
CA GLN A 245 15.24 15.15 -15.86
C GLN A 245 16.61 15.43 -16.48
N CYS A 246 17.35 16.37 -15.87
CA CYS A 246 18.75 16.66 -16.14
C CYS A 246 19.57 16.45 -14.85
N PRO A 247 19.80 15.21 -14.38
CA PRO A 247 20.32 14.94 -13.03
C PRO A 247 21.69 15.56 -12.78
N ASP A 248 22.63 15.39 -13.72
CA ASP A 248 24.00 15.89 -13.60
C ASP A 248 24.10 17.42 -13.63
N TYR A 249 23.16 18.08 -14.33
CA TYR A 249 23.11 19.54 -14.44
C TYR A 249 22.34 20.17 -13.28
N CYS A 250 21.24 19.57 -12.85
CA CYS A 250 20.38 20.10 -11.79
C CYS A 250 20.90 19.81 -10.38
N GLY A 251 21.40 18.60 -10.14
CA GLY A 251 21.96 18.19 -8.86
C GLY A 251 23.48 18.36 -8.77
N GLY A 252 24.14 18.57 -9.92
CA GLY A 252 25.60 18.48 -10.00
C GLY A 252 26.08 17.02 -9.86
N ILE A 253 27.34 16.75 -10.20
CA ILE A 253 27.94 15.41 -10.10
C ILE A 253 27.87 14.85 -8.66
N THR A 254 27.83 15.75 -7.65
CA THR A 254 27.74 15.39 -6.23
C THR A 254 26.32 15.32 -5.68
N GLY A 255 25.29 15.69 -6.48
CA GLY A 255 23.89 15.70 -6.06
C GLY A 255 23.54 16.75 -5.00
N ARG A 256 24.38 17.77 -4.81
CA ARG A 256 24.23 18.78 -3.74
C ARG A 256 23.76 20.14 -4.22
N LEU A 257 23.71 20.38 -5.53
CA LEU A 257 23.23 21.67 -6.04
C LEU A 257 21.76 21.86 -5.71
N ARG A 258 21.43 23.01 -5.14
CA ARG A 258 20.05 23.45 -4.87
C ARG A 258 19.77 24.76 -5.60
N LEU A 259 18.57 24.86 -6.16
CA LEU A 259 18.10 26.10 -6.73
C LEU A 259 17.53 27.01 -5.66
N ARG A 260 17.92 28.29 -5.71
CA ARG A 260 17.39 29.35 -4.86
C ARG A 260 17.20 30.64 -5.65
N CYS A 261 16.19 31.39 -5.26
CA CYS A 261 15.99 32.74 -5.71
C CYS A 261 16.87 33.68 -4.88
N VAL A 262 17.89 34.25 -5.52
CA VAL A 262 18.81 35.20 -4.88
C VAL A 262 18.82 36.46 -5.74
N ASP A 263 18.54 37.60 -5.11
CA ASP A 263 18.44 38.90 -5.79
C ASP A 263 17.49 38.88 -7.01
N ASN A 264 16.32 38.23 -6.84
CA ASN A 264 15.30 38.01 -7.86
C ASN A 264 15.75 37.16 -9.06
N THR A 265 16.85 36.42 -8.96
CA THR A 265 17.34 35.53 -10.01
C THR A 265 17.55 34.11 -9.49
N CYS A 266 17.11 33.11 -10.26
CA CYS A 266 17.35 31.72 -9.97
C CYS A 266 18.84 31.38 -10.09
N THR A 267 19.42 30.90 -9.00
CA THR A 267 20.83 30.53 -8.90
C THR A 267 20.97 29.10 -8.38
N GLN A 268 22.03 28.40 -8.79
CA GLN A 268 22.41 27.09 -8.25
C GLN A 268 23.50 27.29 -7.17
N GLN A 269 23.29 26.76 -5.97
CA GLN A 269 24.22 26.78 -4.84
C GLN A 269 24.58 25.37 -4.37
#